data_AF-A0A3M2BJC7-F1
#
_entry.id   AF-A0A3M2BJC7-F1
#
_cell.length_a   1.000
_cell.length_b   1.000
_cell.length_c   1.000
_cell.angle_alpha   90.00
_cell.angle_beta   90.00
_cell.angle_gamma   90.00
#
_symmetry.space_group_name_H-M   'P 1'
#
loop_
_entity.id
_entity.type
_entity.pdbx_description
1 polymer ?
#
loop_
_entity_poly.entity_id
_entity_poly.type
_entity_poly.pdbx_seq_one_letter_code
_entity_poly.pdbx_strand_id
1 'polypeptide(L)'
;MPLETGDYISDLVETNPPGTDERSTADDHLRLIKHILKTTFPNLNGAVNPTPAELNTLVGASTAGTVLTTADEGSGGGIDADTVDGQEAAVLAPPGVVQAFAGSTVPTGWLECNGAAINRTTYADLFAVIGTTYGAGDGVTTFNLPDLRGEFIRGYDNGRGADVGRALGSAQSWAIENIVGET
;
A
#
# COMPACT_ATOMS: atom_id res chain seq x y z
N MET A 1 -45.89 -32.84 -12.70
CA MET A 1 -44.47 -32.56 -12.38
C MET A 1 -44.46 -31.56 -11.24
N PRO A 2 -43.63 -31.74 -10.18
CA PRO A 2 -43.48 -30.69 -9.19
C PRO A 2 -42.98 -29.42 -9.87
N LEU A 3 -43.57 -28.28 -9.52
CA LEU A 3 -43.10 -26.98 -9.96
C LEU A 3 -41.69 -26.79 -9.44
N GLU A 4 -40.79 -26.37 -10.32
CA GLU A 4 -39.44 -25.97 -9.91
C GLU A 4 -39.55 -24.66 -9.13
N THR A 5 -38.94 -24.64 -7.95
CA THR A 5 -38.87 -23.47 -7.08
C THR A 5 -37.41 -23.10 -6.90
N GLY A 6 -37.06 -21.85 -7.18
CA GLY A 6 -35.71 -21.31 -7.02
C GLY A 6 -35.74 -19.80 -7.09
N ASP A 7 -34.84 -19.16 -6.35
CA ASP A 7 -34.74 -17.69 -6.26
C ASP A 7 -33.59 -17.17 -7.12
N TYR A 8 -32.58 -18.00 -7.39
CA TYR A 8 -31.37 -17.61 -8.13
C TYR A 8 -30.99 -18.59 -9.24
N ILE A 9 -30.07 -18.17 -10.11
CA ILE A 9 -29.55 -18.96 -11.24
C ILE A 9 -28.94 -20.29 -10.75
N SER A 10 -28.35 -20.31 -9.56
CA SER A 10 -27.81 -21.53 -8.94
C SER A 10 -28.87 -22.63 -8.74
N ASP A 11 -30.12 -22.24 -8.47
CA ASP A 11 -31.22 -23.14 -8.12
C ASP A 11 -31.86 -23.81 -9.34
N LEU A 12 -31.54 -23.31 -10.55
CA LEU A 12 -32.03 -23.89 -11.79
C LEU A 12 -31.53 -25.34 -11.94
N VAL A 13 -32.47 -26.25 -12.19
CA VAL A 13 -32.23 -27.66 -12.42
C VAL A 13 -32.21 -27.94 -13.92
N GLU A 14 -31.01 -28.12 -14.48
CA GLU A 14 -30.79 -28.28 -15.94
C GLU A 14 -31.47 -29.51 -16.54
N THR A 15 -31.82 -30.50 -15.71
CA THR A 15 -32.46 -31.75 -16.14
C THR A 15 -33.98 -31.66 -16.20
N ASN A 16 -34.59 -30.55 -15.75
CA ASN A 16 -36.04 -30.36 -15.69
C ASN A 16 -36.50 -29.44 -16.84
N PRO A 17 -37.59 -29.74 -17.57
CA PRO A 17 -38.53 -30.85 -17.41
C PRO A 17 -37.95 -32.17 -17.92
N PRO A 18 -38.34 -33.34 -17.39
CA PRO A 18 -38.01 -34.63 -18.00
C PRO A 18 -38.78 -34.79 -19.32
N GLY A 19 -38.07 -34.97 -20.44
CA GLY A 19 -38.61 -35.02 -21.82
C GLY A 19 -39.41 -36.27 -22.18
N THR A 20 -40.32 -36.67 -21.30
CA THR A 20 -41.12 -37.91 -21.36
C THR A 20 -42.49 -37.71 -21.99
N ASP A 21 -42.85 -36.48 -22.37
CA ASP A 21 -44.15 -36.15 -22.95
C ASP A 21 -44.05 -35.72 -24.43
N GLU A 22 -45.21 -35.45 -25.05
CA GLU A 22 -45.31 -35.03 -26.46
C GLU A 22 -44.69 -33.64 -26.74
N ARG A 23 -44.30 -32.90 -25.70
CA ARG A 23 -43.67 -31.57 -25.80
C ARG A 23 -42.15 -31.64 -25.60
N SER A 24 -41.55 -32.83 -25.70
CA SER A 24 -40.12 -33.07 -25.48
C SER A 24 -39.17 -32.10 -26.19
N THR A 25 -39.51 -31.59 -27.38
CA THR A 25 -38.72 -30.54 -28.07
C THR A 25 -38.73 -29.19 -27.33
N ALA A 26 -39.87 -28.80 -26.76
CA ALA A 26 -39.93 -27.60 -25.92
C ALA A 26 -39.14 -27.79 -24.62
N ASP A 27 -39.15 -29.01 -24.07
CA ASP A 27 -38.36 -29.35 -22.89
C ASP A 27 -36.86 -29.31 -23.18
N ASP A 28 -36.43 -29.82 -24.34
CA ASP A 28 -35.03 -29.73 -24.81
C ASP A 28 -34.56 -28.27 -24.86
N HIS A 29 -35.39 -27.38 -25.40
CA HIS A 29 -35.07 -25.94 -25.42
C HIS A 29 -34.97 -25.37 -24.01
N LEU A 30 -35.84 -25.77 -23.08
CA LEU A 30 -35.79 -25.27 -21.71
C LEU A 30 -34.53 -25.76 -20.97
N ARG A 31 -34.14 -27.02 -21.17
CA ARG A 31 -32.87 -27.59 -20.65
C ARG A 31 -31.66 -26.85 -21.22
N LEU A 32 -31.66 -26.56 -22.53
CA LEU A 32 -30.59 -25.81 -23.19
C LEU A 32 -30.43 -24.40 -22.61
N ILE A 33 -31.53 -23.67 -22.44
CA ILE A 33 -31.49 -22.30 -21.89
C ILE A 33 -30.91 -22.30 -20.47
N LYS A 34 -31.34 -23.24 -19.61
CA LYS A 34 -30.82 -23.36 -18.24
C LYS A 34 -29.32 -23.67 -18.22
N HIS A 35 -28.88 -24.57 -19.08
CA HIS A 35 -27.48 -24.92 -19.22
C HIS A 35 -26.62 -23.72 -19.64
N ILE A 36 -27.07 -22.94 -20.65
CA ILE A 36 -26.35 -21.74 -21.10
C ILE A 36 -26.25 -20.71 -19.96
N LEU A 37 -27.32 -20.50 -19.19
CA LEU A 37 -27.30 -19.56 -18.07
C LEU A 37 -26.31 -19.97 -16.98
N LYS A 38 -26.31 -21.24 -16.57
CA LYS A 38 -25.40 -21.72 -15.52
C LYS A 38 -23.94 -21.79 -15.97
N THR A 39 -23.69 -22.09 -17.24
CA THR A 39 -22.33 -22.08 -17.80
C THR A 39 -21.79 -20.67 -18.03
N THR A 40 -22.64 -19.72 -18.42
CA THR A 40 -22.24 -18.32 -18.62
C THR A 40 -21.99 -17.63 -17.28
N PHE A 41 -22.73 -18.00 -16.23
CA PHE A 41 -22.67 -17.38 -14.92
C PHE A 41 -22.39 -18.40 -13.78
N PRO A 42 -21.24 -19.10 -13.80
CA PRO A 42 -20.99 -20.26 -12.92
C PRO A 42 -20.87 -19.90 -11.44
N ASN A 43 -20.62 -18.63 -11.12
CA ASN A 43 -20.34 -18.15 -9.77
C ASN A 43 -21.46 -17.25 -9.19
N LEU A 44 -22.65 -17.24 -9.82
CA LEU A 44 -23.79 -16.49 -9.31
C LEU A 44 -24.67 -17.38 -8.42
N ASN A 45 -24.39 -17.33 -7.11
CA ASN A 45 -25.09 -18.09 -6.07
C ASN A 45 -26.13 -17.23 -5.29
N GLY A 46 -26.41 -16.01 -5.74
CA GLY A 46 -27.30 -15.07 -5.07
C GLY A 46 -27.73 -13.91 -5.97
N ALA A 47 -28.50 -12.98 -5.41
CA ALA A 47 -28.99 -11.80 -6.12
C ALA A 47 -27.83 -10.93 -6.61
N VAL A 48 -27.87 -10.51 -7.87
CA VAL A 48 -26.97 -9.48 -8.41
C VAL A 48 -27.68 -8.13 -8.27
N ASN A 49 -27.53 -7.52 -7.08
CA ASN A 49 -28.15 -6.23 -6.73
C ASN A 49 -27.13 -5.10 -6.46
N PRO A 50 -26.15 -4.84 -7.33
CA PRO A 50 -25.29 -3.68 -7.17
C PRO A 50 -26.09 -2.39 -7.34
N THR A 51 -25.73 -1.39 -6.56
CA THR A 51 -26.18 -0.01 -6.75
C THR A 51 -25.63 0.56 -8.07
N PRO A 52 -26.23 1.63 -8.62
CA PRO A 52 -25.67 2.31 -9.79
C PRO A 52 -24.20 2.75 -9.61
N ALA A 53 -23.78 3.07 -8.38
CA ALA A 53 -22.40 3.40 -8.07
C ALA A 53 -21.47 2.19 -8.21
N GLU A 54 -21.87 1.02 -7.69
CA GLU A 54 -21.13 -0.25 -7.82
C GLU A 54 -21.13 -0.81 -9.24
N LEU A 55 -22.11 -0.45 -10.08
CA LEU A 55 -22.10 -0.77 -11.52
C LEU A 55 -21.17 0.15 -12.31
N ASN A 56 -21.15 1.45 -11.98
CA ASN A 56 -20.27 2.42 -12.63
C ASN A 56 -18.78 2.14 -12.39
N THR A 57 -18.45 1.45 -11.29
CA THR A 57 -17.07 1.00 -11.04
C THR A 57 -16.69 -0.22 -11.90
N LEU A 58 -17.64 -1.04 -12.33
CA LEU A 58 -17.42 -2.26 -13.12
C LEU A 58 -17.36 -2.00 -14.64
N VAL A 59 -18.03 -0.94 -15.13
CA VAL A 59 -18.10 -0.60 -16.57
C VAL A 59 -16.95 0.32 -17.03
N GLY A 60 -16.12 0.79 -16.10
CA GLY A 60 -14.92 1.58 -16.38
C GLY A 60 -15.22 3.05 -16.68
N ALA A 61 -14.62 3.94 -15.90
CA ALA A 61 -14.63 5.41 -16.01
C ALA A 61 -15.82 6.17 -15.38
N SER A 62 -15.39 7.08 -14.50
CA SER A 62 -16.02 8.34 -14.08
C SER A 62 -16.99 8.34 -12.90
N THR A 63 -16.38 8.54 -11.72
CA THR A 63 -16.87 9.30 -10.54
C THR A 63 -17.97 8.61 -9.70
N ALA A 64 -17.81 8.29 -8.41
CA ALA A 64 -16.81 8.62 -7.41
C ALA A 64 -16.71 7.49 -6.37
N GLY A 65 -15.49 7.19 -5.92
CA GLY A 65 -15.23 6.39 -4.71
C GLY A 65 -14.94 4.92 -4.97
N THR A 66 -13.64 4.61 -5.03
CA THR A 66 -13.05 3.25 -5.00
C THR A 66 -13.26 2.45 -6.28
N VAL A 67 -12.63 2.93 -7.36
CA VAL A 67 -12.42 2.17 -8.60
C VAL A 67 -10.97 1.69 -8.61
N LEU A 68 -10.78 0.42 -8.92
CA LEU A 68 -9.52 -0.16 -9.34
C LEU A 68 -9.15 0.45 -10.71
N THR A 69 -8.60 1.67 -10.73
CA THR A 69 -8.17 2.37 -11.95
C THR A 69 -6.68 2.18 -12.17
N THR A 70 -6.31 1.40 -13.19
CA THR A 70 -4.98 1.49 -13.82
C THR A 70 -4.94 2.65 -14.84
N ALA A 71 -5.52 3.80 -14.49
CA ALA A 71 -5.55 4.98 -15.34
C ALA A 71 -4.90 6.13 -14.56
N ASP A 72 -3.71 6.52 -15.02
CA ASP A 72 -2.95 7.69 -14.61
C ASP A 72 -3.80 8.97 -14.71
N GLU A 73 -4.02 9.64 -13.58
CA GLU A 73 -4.78 10.89 -13.48
C GLU A 73 -3.86 12.14 -13.41
N GLY A 74 -2.55 11.99 -13.69
CA GLY A 74 -1.54 13.05 -13.54
C GLY A 74 -0.72 13.33 -14.81
N SER A 75 -0.48 14.61 -15.12
CA SER A 75 0.37 15.00 -16.27
C SER A 75 1.89 14.77 -16.05
N GLY A 76 2.29 13.92 -15.12
CA GLY A 76 3.69 13.68 -14.78
C GLY A 76 4.04 12.22 -14.93
N GLY A 77 4.99 11.88 -15.82
CA GLY A 77 5.47 10.51 -16.04
C GLY A 77 6.32 9.95 -14.89
N GLY A 78 5.79 9.99 -13.66
CA GLY A 78 6.31 9.30 -12.50
C GLY A 78 5.45 8.09 -12.14
N ILE A 79 5.98 7.20 -11.29
CA ILE A 79 5.22 6.12 -10.66
C ILE A 79 4.19 6.79 -9.75
N ASP A 80 2.93 6.87 -10.16
CA ASP A 80 1.88 7.49 -9.38
C ASP A 80 1.32 6.50 -8.35
N ALA A 81 0.99 7.05 -7.20
CA ALA A 81 0.82 6.29 -5.96
C ALA A 81 -0.51 5.50 -5.87
N ASP A 82 -1.22 5.28 -6.97
CA ASP A 82 -2.56 4.67 -6.96
C ASP A 82 -2.53 3.13 -6.97
N THR A 83 -1.41 2.49 -7.35
CA THR A 83 -1.25 1.02 -7.25
C THR A 83 -0.47 0.55 -6.03
N VAL A 84 0.02 1.46 -5.19
CA VAL A 84 0.96 1.11 -4.12
C VAL A 84 0.25 1.12 -2.77
N ASP A 85 -0.17 -0.07 -2.37
CA ASP A 85 -0.68 -0.53 -1.07
C ASP A 85 0.21 -0.22 0.17
N GLY A 86 1.02 0.85 0.11
CA GLY A 86 1.99 1.21 1.13
C GLY A 86 3.31 0.42 1.04
N GLN A 87 3.42 -0.63 0.20
CA GLN A 87 4.64 -1.43 0.12
C GLN A 87 5.73 -0.83 -0.80
N GLU A 88 5.38 -0.05 -1.82
CA GLU A 88 6.38 0.53 -2.75
C GLU A 88 6.85 1.94 -2.38
N ALA A 89 6.15 2.67 -1.50
CA ALA A 89 6.73 3.87 -0.89
C ALA A 89 8.00 3.50 -0.08
N ALA A 90 8.02 2.30 0.52
CA ALA A 90 9.20 1.73 1.16
C ALA A 90 10.29 1.30 0.16
N VAL A 91 9.95 1.12 -1.13
CA VAL A 91 10.93 0.80 -2.19
C VAL A 91 11.64 2.06 -2.68
N LEU A 92 10.93 3.19 -2.79
CA LEU A 92 11.54 4.48 -3.18
C LEU A 92 12.18 5.23 -1.98
N ALA A 93 11.62 5.06 -0.78
CA ALA A 93 12.13 5.66 0.45
C ALA A 93 11.95 4.69 1.64
N PRO A 94 12.88 3.73 1.83
CA PRO A 94 12.79 2.79 2.94
C PRO A 94 12.87 3.47 4.31
N PRO A 95 12.36 2.83 5.38
CA PRO A 95 12.53 3.31 6.74
C PRO A 95 13.99 3.61 7.07
N GLY A 96 14.26 4.78 7.63
CA GLY A 96 15.61 5.27 7.95
C GLY A 96 16.20 6.22 6.92
N VAL A 97 15.54 6.44 5.76
CA VAL A 97 15.92 7.53 4.85
C VAL A 97 15.71 8.89 5.51
N VAL A 98 16.73 9.74 5.39
CA VAL A 98 16.68 11.16 5.79
C VAL A 98 16.72 12.00 4.52
N GLN A 99 15.72 12.87 4.36
CA GLN A 99 15.57 13.69 3.16
C GLN A 99 15.39 15.17 3.54
N ALA A 100 16.06 16.05 2.82
CA ALA A 100 15.82 17.48 2.92
C ALA A 100 14.45 17.82 2.30
N PHE A 101 13.63 18.57 3.04
CA PHE A 101 12.29 18.94 2.62
C PHE A 101 12.10 20.45 2.73
N ALA A 102 11.59 21.07 1.65
CA ALA A 102 11.47 22.51 1.54
C ALA A 102 10.14 23.08 2.08
N GLY A 103 9.18 22.21 2.44
CA GLY A 103 7.91 22.63 3.03
C GLY A 103 7.99 22.77 4.55
N SER A 104 7.09 23.57 5.13
CA SER A 104 7.02 23.80 6.58
C SER A 104 6.25 22.73 7.36
N THR A 105 5.49 21.88 6.67
CA THR A 105 4.66 20.84 7.27
C THR A 105 5.16 19.48 6.86
N VAL A 106 5.43 18.61 7.84
CA VAL A 106 5.92 17.25 7.60
C VAL A 106 4.90 16.49 6.73
N PRO A 107 5.31 15.92 5.59
CA PRO A 107 4.42 15.12 4.76
C PRO A 107 3.88 13.90 5.51
N THR A 108 2.69 13.42 5.11
CA THR A 108 2.13 12.19 5.67
C THR A 108 3.08 11.01 5.40
N GLY A 109 3.28 10.15 6.40
CA GLY A 109 4.21 9.02 6.34
C GLY A 109 5.67 9.36 6.68
N TRP A 110 6.00 10.64 6.90
CA TRP A 110 7.32 11.08 7.31
C TRP A 110 7.33 11.56 8.76
N LEU A 111 8.53 11.57 9.35
CA LEU A 111 8.78 12.09 10.70
C LEU A 111 9.83 13.19 10.62
N GLU A 112 9.65 14.24 11.41
CA GLU A 112 10.66 15.29 11.53
C GLU A 112 11.87 14.78 12.32
N CYS A 113 13.08 15.07 11.85
CA CYS A 113 14.33 14.79 12.58
C CYS A 113 14.56 15.84 13.68
N ASN A 114 13.74 15.78 14.74
CA ASN A 114 13.72 16.74 15.84
C ASN A 114 14.07 16.13 17.22
N GLY A 115 14.63 14.91 17.25
CA GLY A 115 15.01 14.24 18.49
C GLY A 115 13.86 13.64 19.29
N ALA A 116 12.62 13.66 18.79
CA ALA A 116 11.46 13.16 19.52
C ALA A 116 11.59 11.65 19.84
N ALA A 117 11.07 11.28 21.02
CA ALA A 117 10.88 9.88 21.40
C ALA A 117 9.57 9.35 20.80
N ILE A 118 9.66 8.27 20.04
CA ILE A 118 8.52 7.65 19.34
C ILE A 118 8.37 6.17 19.72
N ASN A 119 7.17 5.63 19.54
CA ASN A 119 6.84 4.28 19.98
C ASN A 119 7.46 3.20 19.07
N ARG A 120 8.14 2.21 19.68
CA ARG A 120 8.80 1.09 18.98
C ARG A 120 7.82 0.19 18.25
N THR A 121 6.61 -0.02 18.79
CA THR A 121 5.60 -0.89 18.17
C THR A 121 4.92 -0.20 17.00
N THR A 122 4.62 1.10 17.12
CA THR A 122 4.04 1.89 16.03
C THR A 122 5.01 2.06 14.86
N TYR A 123 6.31 2.22 15.14
CA TYR A 123 7.36 2.42 14.13
C TYR A 123 8.39 1.29 14.15
N ALA A 124 7.91 0.05 14.10
CA ALA A 124 8.76 -1.15 14.24
C ALA A 124 9.83 -1.27 13.13
N ASP A 125 9.47 -0.98 11.88
CA ASP A 125 10.41 -1.06 10.76
C ASP A 125 11.51 -0.01 10.85
N LEU A 126 11.17 1.21 11.28
CA LEU A 126 12.16 2.25 11.53
C LEU A 126 13.09 1.87 12.69
N PHE A 127 12.53 1.33 13.78
CA PHE A 127 13.32 0.86 14.92
C PHE A 127 14.28 -0.27 14.54
N ALA A 128 13.86 -1.17 13.64
CA ALA A 128 14.72 -2.23 13.13
C ALA A 128 15.96 -1.68 12.38
N VAL A 129 15.85 -0.50 11.77
CA VAL A 129 16.95 0.14 11.02
C VAL A 129 17.85 0.99 11.91
N ILE A 130 17.28 1.91 12.71
CA ILE A 130 18.09 2.89 13.45
C ILE A 130 18.33 2.50 14.92
N GLY A 131 17.55 1.57 15.45
CA GLY A 131 17.62 1.12 16.82
C GLY A 131 17.58 2.28 17.83
N THR A 132 18.59 2.31 18.70
CA THR A 132 18.75 3.34 19.75
C THR A 132 19.92 4.29 19.46
N THR A 133 20.40 4.33 18.21
CA THR A 133 21.56 5.14 17.79
C THR A 133 21.42 6.60 18.18
N TYR A 134 20.21 7.15 18.09
CA TYR A 134 19.91 8.56 18.41
C TYR A 134 19.31 8.75 19.81
N GLY A 135 19.29 7.70 20.63
CA GLY A 135 18.77 7.71 21.99
C GLY A 135 17.84 6.53 22.27
N ALA A 136 17.89 6.03 23.50
CA ALA A 136 17.13 4.86 23.92
C ALA A 136 15.64 5.15 24.22
N GLY A 137 15.19 6.40 24.11
CA GLY A 137 13.88 6.82 24.59
C GLY A 137 13.73 6.60 26.08
N ASP A 138 12.63 5.94 26.47
CA ASP A 138 12.35 5.47 27.83
C ASP A 138 13.08 4.15 28.19
N GLY A 139 13.88 3.61 27.26
CA GLY A 139 14.58 2.34 27.41
C GLY A 139 13.74 1.09 27.15
N VAL A 140 12.41 1.21 27.03
CA VAL A 140 11.48 0.07 26.98
C VAL A 140 10.54 0.14 25.78
N THR A 141 9.74 1.20 25.67
CA THR A 141 8.66 1.32 24.67
C THR A 141 8.95 2.34 23.58
N THR A 142 9.94 3.23 23.79
CA THR A 142 10.28 4.27 22.82
C THR A 142 11.75 4.22 22.39
N PHE A 143 12.04 4.94 21.31
CA PHE A 143 13.37 5.23 20.81
C PHE A 143 13.38 6.64 20.22
N ASN A 144 14.56 7.26 20.14
CA ASN A 144 14.65 8.64 19.67
C ASN A 144 14.95 8.70 18.18
N LEU A 145 14.36 9.71 17.53
CA LEU A 145 14.74 10.15 16.20
C LEU A 145 16.07 10.92 16.23
N PRO A 146 16.76 11.06 15.09
CA PRO A 146 17.83 12.05 14.95
C PRO A 146 17.31 13.46 15.28
N ASP A 147 18.15 14.30 15.86
CA ASP A 147 17.92 15.74 15.93
C ASP A 147 18.90 16.43 14.98
N LEU A 148 18.39 16.91 13.84
CA LEU A 148 19.22 17.51 12.78
C LEU A 148 18.98 19.03 12.65
N ARG A 149 18.26 19.62 13.61
CA ARG A 149 17.93 21.05 13.59
C ARG A 149 19.20 21.86 13.84
N GLY A 150 19.64 22.60 12.83
CA GLY A 150 20.87 23.41 12.90
C GLY A 150 22.17 22.60 12.71
N GLU A 151 22.07 21.32 12.37
CA GLU A 151 23.22 20.44 12.17
C GLU A 151 23.58 20.29 10.68
N PHE A 152 24.85 20.02 10.41
CA PHE A 152 25.30 19.60 9.09
C PHE A 152 25.51 18.08 9.05
N ILE A 153 24.88 17.43 8.08
CA ILE A 153 25.08 15.99 7.84
C ILE A 153 26.40 15.79 7.12
N ARG A 154 27.21 14.86 7.60
CA ARG A 154 28.40 14.36 6.92
C ARG A 154 28.32 12.86 6.71
N GLY A 155 28.97 12.38 5.66
CA GLY A 155 29.07 10.94 5.40
C GLY A 155 29.84 10.22 6.51
N TYR A 156 29.34 9.06 6.93
CA TYR A 156 30.04 8.19 7.87
C TYR A 156 31.26 7.54 7.21
N ASP A 157 32.41 7.58 7.88
CA ASP A 157 33.67 7.07 7.32
C ASP A 157 33.63 5.58 6.97
N ASN A 158 32.95 4.78 7.80
CA ASN A 158 32.78 3.34 7.66
C ASN A 158 34.07 2.58 7.25
N GLY A 159 35.23 3.01 7.77
CA GLY A 159 36.52 2.34 7.53
C GLY A 159 37.29 2.83 6.32
N ARG A 160 36.87 3.92 5.66
CA ARG A 160 37.66 4.57 4.59
C ARG A 160 38.97 5.18 5.12
N GLY A 161 38.99 5.61 6.38
CA GLY A 161 40.16 6.21 7.02
C GLY A 161 40.30 7.73 6.84
N ALA A 162 39.28 8.40 6.32
CA ALA A 162 39.24 9.85 6.17
C ALA A 162 38.79 10.57 7.45
N ASP A 163 37.97 9.91 8.28
CA ASP A 163 37.45 10.47 9.54
C ASP A 163 37.43 9.37 10.63
N VAL A 164 38.64 8.92 11.01
CA VAL A 164 38.86 7.78 11.92
C VAL A 164 38.35 8.09 13.33
N GLY A 165 37.74 7.09 13.97
CA GLY A 165 37.33 7.14 15.38
C GLY A 165 35.96 7.78 15.62
N ARG A 166 35.22 8.14 14.56
CA ARG A 166 33.83 8.59 14.65
C ARG A 166 32.86 7.41 14.58
N ALA A 167 31.78 7.51 15.34
CA ALA A 167 30.67 6.56 15.29
C ALA A 167 29.52 7.13 14.43
N LEU A 168 28.73 6.26 13.82
CA LEU A 168 27.50 6.66 13.13
C LEU A 168 26.57 7.40 14.11
N GLY A 169 26.01 8.53 13.66
CA GLY A 169 25.13 9.37 14.48
C GLY A 169 25.85 10.18 15.57
N SER A 170 27.18 10.13 15.66
CA SER A 170 27.92 10.97 16.63
C SER A 170 27.97 12.43 16.18
N ALA A 171 27.75 13.34 17.14
CA ALA A 171 27.91 14.77 16.92
C ALA A 171 29.39 15.17 16.91
N GLN A 172 29.71 16.19 16.11
CA GLN A 172 31.01 16.83 16.12
C GLN A 172 30.85 18.31 16.43
N SER A 173 31.51 18.74 17.50
CA SER A 173 31.65 20.18 17.80
C SER A 173 32.53 20.87 16.76
N TRP A 174 32.45 22.20 16.73
CA TRP A 174 33.32 23.07 15.94
C TRP A 174 34.79 22.67 16.06
N ALA A 175 35.45 22.52 14.91
CA ALA A 175 36.88 22.30 14.81
C ALA A 175 37.43 23.25 13.74
N ILE A 176 38.52 23.93 14.05
CA ILE A 176 39.28 24.75 13.11
C ILE A 176 40.66 24.13 12.94
N GLU A 177 41.19 24.17 11.72
CA GLU A 177 42.57 23.76 11.48
C GLU A 177 43.53 24.69 12.22
N ASN A 178 44.62 24.14 12.75
CA ASN A 178 45.66 24.94 13.36
C ASN A 178 46.45 25.66 12.26
N ILE A 179 46.20 26.96 12.08
CA ILE A 179 46.92 27.79 11.10
C ILE A 179 48.23 28.25 11.75
N VAL A 180 49.36 27.78 11.22
CA VAL A 180 50.70 28.26 11.59
C VAL A 180 51.26 29.14 10.47
N GLY A 181 51.78 30.31 10.82
CA GLY A 181 52.45 31.20 9.87
C GLY A 181 53.91 30.77 9.66
N GLU A 182 54.36 30.75 8.42
CA GLU A 182 55.79 30.68 8.09
C GLU A 182 56.34 32.11 8.06
N THR A 183 57.44 32.35 8.79
CA THR A 183 58.09 33.67 8.92
C THR A 183 59.09 33.93 7.81
#